data_AF-A0AAD5KNT5-F1
#
_entry.id   AF-A0AAD5KNT5-F1
#
_cell.length_a   1.000
_cell.length_b   1.000
_cell.length_c   1.000
_cell.angle_alpha   90.00
_cell.angle_beta   90.00
_cell.angle_gamma   90.00
#
_symmetry.space_group_name_H-M   'P 1'
#
loop_
_entity.id
_entity.type
_entity.pdbx_description
1 polymer ?
#
loop_
_entity_poly.entity_id
_entity_poly.type
_entity_poly.pdbx_seq_one_letter_code
_entity_poly.pdbx_strand_id
1 'polypeptide(L)'
;MERARIQMEASTTSATETLSKALKGMGEQLSKLVNSAEKTSSEISANTNLVKDARQSLRAMDEKIKEVNLDLNAQIEGLKTKMEVNQIQLRTIQEQDLDQETRLPKRSQTPGAKEDISNRATLKSIEATVMHRRDLSTRYVPDPTSRPLPIMPPTCNPCPPLGDDTSSDTTPEPPPAAGTSNHSHGGCCSRPRTPSFTIQPFDGNPKNYARFKAKFRALYENEYNGSPALLFMLEELLSKEVWNENGECLADEAMYSVVWERLDAVYSRTEVMDQTYLDNLLQIPPLKNQDAASLKTFANRLHGAVVTL
;
A
#
# COMPACT_ATOMS: atom_id res chain seq x y z
N MET A 1 51.81 -33.82 -76.99
CA MET A 1 50.54 -33.06 -76.94
C MET A 1 49.49 -33.78 -76.09
N GLU A 2 49.14 -35.04 -76.36
CA GLU A 2 47.98 -35.70 -75.74
C GLU A 2 47.86 -35.63 -74.20
N ARG A 3 48.95 -35.84 -73.45
CA ARG A 3 48.92 -35.70 -71.97
C ARG A 3 48.47 -34.32 -71.49
N ALA A 4 48.86 -33.24 -72.19
CA ALA A 4 48.43 -31.88 -71.86
C ALA A 4 46.94 -31.67 -72.18
N ARG A 5 46.45 -32.29 -73.26
CA ARG A 5 45.03 -32.29 -73.65
C ARG A 5 44.17 -32.92 -72.55
N ILE A 6 44.53 -34.13 -72.13
CA ILE A 6 43.86 -34.88 -71.06
C ILE A 6 43.89 -34.12 -69.73
N GLN A 7 45.05 -33.54 -69.36
CA GLN A 7 45.18 -32.79 -68.11
C GLN A 7 44.36 -31.49 -68.10
N MET A 8 44.21 -30.83 -69.27
CA MET A 8 43.34 -29.68 -69.44
C MET A 8 41.86 -30.08 -69.34
N GLU A 9 41.45 -31.17 -70.00
CA GLU A 9 40.07 -31.70 -69.93
C GLU A 9 39.68 -32.13 -68.51
N ALA A 10 40.59 -32.76 -67.75
CA ALA A 10 40.38 -33.08 -66.35
C ALA A 10 40.25 -31.82 -65.46
N SER A 11 41.08 -30.81 -65.70
CA SER A 11 41.05 -29.54 -64.95
C SER A 11 39.77 -28.74 -65.21
N THR A 12 39.33 -28.65 -66.48
CA THR A 12 38.06 -27.98 -66.82
C THR A 12 36.86 -28.72 -66.25
N THR A 13 36.84 -30.06 -66.33
CA THR A 13 35.75 -30.87 -65.74
C THR A 13 35.64 -30.63 -64.23
N SER A 14 36.76 -30.72 -63.50
CA SER A 14 36.82 -30.44 -62.05
C SER A 14 36.36 -29.03 -61.68
N ALA A 15 36.77 -28.02 -62.47
CA ALA A 15 36.31 -26.64 -62.28
C ALA A 15 34.79 -26.50 -62.51
N THR A 16 34.23 -27.12 -63.55
CA THR A 16 32.78 -27.08 -63.82
C THR A 16 31.95 -27.79 -62.75
N GLU A 17 32.43 -28.92 -62.21
CA GLU A 17 31.74 -29.61 -61.11
C GLU A 17 31.76 -28.79 -59.82
N THR A 18 32.90 -28.15 -59.53
CA THR A 18 33.04 -27.24 -58.37
C THR A 18 32.10 -26.04 -58.47
N LEU A 19 32.04 -25.40 -59.64
CA LEU A 19 31.11 -24.29 -59.91
C LEU A 19 29.64 -24.75 -59.84
N SER A 20 29.31 -25.93 -60.37
CA SER A 20 27.95 -26.49 -60.31
C SER A 20 27.51 -26.72 -58.86
N LYS A 21 28.37 -27.29 -58.01
CA LYS A 21 28.12 -27.47 -56.58
C LYS A 21 27.95 -26.14 -55.85
N ALA A 22 28.79 -25.15 -56.15
CA ALA A 22 28.69 -23.81 -55.56
C ALA A 22 27.38 -23.09 -55.94
N LEU A 23 27.01 -23.12 -57.24
CA LEU A 23 25.75 -22.55 -57.73
C LEU A 23 24.53 -23.23 -57.09
N LYS A 24 24.53 -24.56 -56.95
CA LYS A 24 23.46 -25.29 -56.27
C LYS A 24 23.37 -24.90 -54.79
N GLY A 25 24.49 -24.83 -54.08
CA GLY A 25 24.54 -24.41 -52.67
C GLY A 25 24.02 -22.99 -52.46
N MET A 26 24.37 -22.05 -53.34
CA MET A 26 23.81 -20.69 -53.31
C MET A 26 22.30 -20.67 -53.58
N GLY A 27 21.81 -21.48 -54.53
CA GLY A 27 20.38 -21.62 -54.80
C GLY A 27 19.59 -22.13 -53.59
N GLU A 28 20.12 -23.13 -52.88
CA GLU A 28 19.52 -23.65 -51.63
C GLU A 28 19.54 -22.61 -50.50
N GLN A 29 20.61 -21.81 -50.38
CA GLN A 29 20.66 -20.71 -49.40
C GLN A 29 19.67 -19.58 -49.73
N LEU A 30 19.57 -19.19 -51.01
CA LEU A 30 18.61 -18.18 -51.46
C LEU A 30 17.16 -18.63 -51.22
N SER A 31 16.83 -19.89 -51.52
CA SER A 31 15.49 -20.44 -51.25
C SER A 31 15.15 -20.40 -49.74
N LYS A 32 16.10 -20.77 -48.86
CA LYS A 32 15.91 -20.65 -47.40
C LYS A 32 15.71 -19.20 -46.96
N LEU A 33 16.45 -18.25 -47.56
CA LEU A 33 16.34 -16.83 -47.25
C LEU A 33 14.96 -16.26 -47.67
N VAL A 34 14.48 -16.61 -48.86
CA VAL A 34 13.15 -16.20 -49.36
C VAL A 34 12.05 -16.72 -48.44
N ASN A 35 12.04 -18.02 -48.11
CA ASN A 35 11.05 -18.61 -47.20
C ASN A 35 11.06 -17.95 -45.81
N SER A 36 12.25 -17.59 -45.31
CA SER A 36 12.40 -16.86 -44.04
C SER A 36 11.85 -15.42 -44.12
N ALA A 37 12.08 -14.73 -45.23
CA ALA A 37 11.56 -13.39 -45.48
C ALA A 37 10.02 -13.38 -45.62
N GLU A 38 9.44 -14.36 -46.32
CA GLU A 38 7.98 -14.53 -46.43
C GLU A 38 7.31 -14.80 -45.08
N LYS A 39 7.92 -15.67 -44.24
CA LYS A 39 7.46 -15.89 -42.86
C LYS A 39 7.50 -14.61 -42.04
N THR A 40 8.63 -13.91 -42.07
CA THR A 40 8.83 -12.65 -41.34
C THR A 40 7.84 -11.57 -41.81
N SER A 41 7.58 -11.48 -43.12
CA SER A 41 6.58 -10.56 -43.69
C SER A 41 5.16 -10.87 -43.20
N SER A 42 4.81 -12.16 -43.13
CA SER A 42 3.51 -12.62 -42.61
C SER A 42 3.33 -12.27 -41.13
N GLU A 43 4.38 -12.46 -40.31
CA GLU A 43 4.39 -12.08 -38.89
C GLU A 43 4.26 -10.56 -38.69
N ILE A 44 4.96 -9.74 -39.49
CA ILE A 44 4.83 -8.28 -39.47
C ILE A 44 3.40 -7.86 -39.83
N SER A 45 2.77 -8.50 -40.81
CA SER A 45 1.38 -8.23 -41.20
C SER A 45 0.39 -8.55 -40.06
N ALA A 46 0.52 -9.71 -39.43
CA ALA A 46 -0.29 -10.11 -38.28
C ALA A 46 -0.14 -9.13 -37.10
N ASN A 47 1.11 -8.77 -36.75
CA ASN A 47 1.40 -7.81 -35.68
C ASN A 47 0.85 -6.41 -35.98
N THR A 48 0.87 -5.98 -37.25
CA THR A 48 0.30 -4.69 -37.68
C THR A 48 -1.21 -4.64 -37.44
N ASN A 49 -1.93 -5.72 -37.73
CA ASN A 49 -3.37 -5.82 -37.46
C ASN A 49 -3.64 -5.84 -35.95
N LEU A 50 -2.90 -6.63 -35.17
CA LEU A 50 -3.05 -6.67 -33.71
C LEU A 50 -2.84 -5.29 -33.05
N VAL A 51 -1.83 -4.52 -33.51
CA VAL A 51 -1.61 -3.14 -33.04
C VAL A 51 -2.75 -2.20 -33.44
N LYS A 52 -3.35 -2.39 -34.62
CA LYS A 52 -4.52 -1.60 -35.08
C LYS A 52 -5.75 -1.87 -34.20
N ASP A 53 -6.00 -3.14 -33.89
CA ASP A 53 -7.15 -3.57 -33.06
C ASP A 53 -6.98 -3.12 -31.61
N ALA A 54 -5.77 -3.27 -31.03
CA ALA A 54 -5.45 -2.75 -29.71
C ALA A 54 -5.67 -1.24 -29.60
N ARG A 55 -5.23 -0.46 -30.61
CA ARG A 55 -5.48 0.99 -30.68
C ARG A 55 -6.97 1.34 -30.80
N GLN A 56 -7.77 0.50 -31.44
CA GLN A 56 -9.22 0.69 -31.53
C GLN A 56 -9.90 0.40 -30.19
N SER A 57 -9.51 -0.68 -29.51
CA SER A 57 -9.99 -1.02 -28.16
C SER A 57 -9.66 0.09 -27.15
N LEU A 58 -8.44 0.64 -27.20
CA LEU A 58 -8.02 1.74 -26.32
C LEU A 58 -8.90 3.00 -26.50
N ARG A 59 -9.21 3.38 -27.75
CA ARG A 59 -10.14 4.49 -28.03
C ARG A 59 -11.55 4.22 -27.51
N ALA A 60 -12.04 2.99 -27.62
CA ALA A 60 -13.37 2.62 -27.12
C ALA A 60 -13.43 2.64 -25.58
N MET A 61 -12.33 2.36 -24.88
CA MET A 61 -12.25 2.52 -23.42
C MET A 61 -12.19 3.99 -22.99
N ASP A 62 -11.43 4.82 -23.71
CA ASP A 62 -11.35 6.27 -23.44
C ASP A 62 -12.71 6.98 -23.55
N GLU A 63 -13.50 6.65 -24.58
CA GLU A 63 -14.88 7.15 -24.70
C GLU A 63 -15.81 6.68 -23.56
N LYS A 64 -15.67 5.43 -23.10
CA LYS A 64 -16.42 4.95 -21.92
C LYS A 64 -16.01 5.65 -20.63
N ILE A 65 -14.73 5.97 -20.46
CA ILE A 65 -14.24 6.72 -19.30
C ILE A 65 -14.83 8.14 -19.30
N LYS A 66 -14.90 8.80 -20.47
CA LYS A 66 -15.58 10.09 -20.62
C LYS A 66 -17.07 10.00 -20.27
N GLU A 67 -17.78 8.98 -20.75
CA GLU A 67 -19.20 8.75 -20.46
C GLU A 67 -19.45 8.57 -18.94
N VAL A 68 -18.67 7.71 -18.28
CA VAL A 68 -18.77 7.47 -16.82
C VAL A 68 -18.44 8.74 -16.02
N ASN A 69 -17.45 9.52 -16.43
CA ASN A 69 -17.10 10.77 -15.76
C ASN A 69 -18.21 11.83 -15.89
N LEU A 70 -18.88 11.91 -17.04
CA LEU A 70 -20.02 12.81 -17.25
C LEU A 70 -21.22 12.42 -16.36
N ASP A 71 -21.55 11.13 -16.30
CA ASP A 71 -22.62 10.63 -15.43
C ASP A 71 -22.30 10.86 -13.94
N LEU A 72 -21.09 10.53 -13.49
CA LEU A 72 -20.65 10.77 -12.11
C LEU A 72 -20.73 12.25 -11.73
N ASN A 73 -20.30 13.16 -12.62
CA ASN A 73 -20.39 14.59 -12.39
C ASN A 73 -21.86 15.07 -12.29
N ALA A 74 -22.76 14.52 -13.12
CA ALA A 74 -24.19 14.80 -13.02
C ALA A 74 -24.81 14.29 -11.70
N GLN A 75 -24.39 13.11 -11.22
CA GLN A 75 -24.80 12.59 -9.91
C GLN A 75 -24.32 13.49 -8.75
N ILE A 76 -23.07 13.98 -8.81
CA ILE A 76 -22.49 14.87 -7.79
C ILE A 76 -23.28 16.19 -7.70
N GLU A 77 -23.56 16.86 -8.83
CA GLU A 77 -24.35 18.09 -8.82
C GLU A 77 -25.81 17.82 -8.37
N GLY A 78 -26.41 16.69 -8.74
CA GLY A 78 -27.74 16.30 -8.25
C GLY A 78 -27.79 16.10 -6.72
N LEU A 79 -26.76 15.48 -6.13
CA LEU A 79 -26.63 15.34 -4.68
C LEU A 79 -26.41 16.69 -3.98
N LYS A 80 -25.62 17.58 -4.57
CA LYS A 80 -25.37 18.94 -4.08
C LYS A 80 -26.64 19.78 -4.07
N THR A 81 -27.43 19.80 -5.15
CA THR A 81 -28.74 20.46 -5.17
C THR A 81 -29.68 19.89 -4.11
N LYS A 82 -29.71 18.56 -3.91
CA LYS A 82 -30.51 17.94 -2.86
C LYS A 82 -30.09 18.36 -1.45
N MET A 83 -28.78 18.51 -1.22
CA MET A 83 -28.23 19.02 0.04
C MET A 83 -28.62 20.49 0.28
N GLU A 84 -28.54 21.34 -0.74
CA GLU A 84 -28.95 22.75 -0.68
C GLU A 84 -30.45 22.90 -0.36
N VAL A 85 -31.32 22.11 -1.01
CA VAL A 85 -32.76 22.06 -0.72
C VAL A 85 -33.01 21.64 0.74
N ASN A 86 -32.34 20.61 1.24
CA ASN A 86 -32.45 20.19 2.63
C ASN A 86 -32.00 21.28 3.62
N GLN A 87 -30.94 22.03 3.32
CA GLN A 87 -30.49 23.17 4.14
C GLN A 87 -31.48 24.34 4.14
N ILE A 88 -32.15 24.61 3.01
CA ILE A 88 -33.22 25.61 2.94
C ILE A 88 -34.40 25.17 3.81
N GLN A 89 -34.85 23.91 3.66
CA GLN A 89 -35.97 23.37 4.42
C GLN A 89 -35.71 23.37 5.94
N LEU A 90 -34.50 23.03 6.37
CA LEU A 90 -34.11 23.12 7.79
C LEU A 90 -34.16 24.55 8.33
N ARG A 91 -33.71 25.55 7.55
CA ARG A 91 -33.84 26.97 7.93
C ARG A 91 -35.30 27.41 8.02
N THR A 92 -36.15 27.00 7.08
CA THR A 92 -37.59 27.31 7.12
C THR A 92 -38.28 26.74 8.36
N ILE A 93 -37.92 25.52 8.79
CA ILE A 93 -38.44 24.91 10.03
C ILE A 93 -38.01 25.74 11.25
N GLN A 94 -36.71 26.06 11.36
CA GLN A 94 -36.17 26.88 12.46
C GLN A 94 -36.81 28.27 12.54
N GLU A 95 -37.12 28.88 11.39
CA GLU A 95 -37.78 30.18 11.30
C GLU A 95 -39.26 30.11 11.73
N GLN A 96 -39.96 29.02 11.40
CA GLN A 96 -41.34 28.78 11.84
C GLN A 96 -41.43 28.55 13.36
N ASP A 97 -40.50 27.79 13.95
CA ASP A 97 -40.46 27.56 15.39
C ASP A 97 -40.25 28.90 16.15
N LEU A 98 -39.38 29.77 15.64
CA LEU A 98 -39.08 31.09 16.22
C LEU A 98 -40.30 32.05 16.14
N ASP A 99 -41.03 32.05 15.01
CA ASP A 99 -42.24 32.88 14.85
C ASP A 99 -43.44 32.34 15.67
N GLN A 100 -43.42 31.05 16.03
CA GLN A 100 -44.40 30.46 16.95
C GLN A 100 -44.11 30.82 18.41
N GLU A 101 -42.84 30.82 18.84
CA GLU A 101 -42.45 31.18 20.21
C GLU A 101 -42.73 32.65 20.54
N THR A 102 -42.57 33.56 19.57
CA THR A 102 -42.88 34.99 19.75
C THR A 102 -44.38 35.32 19.86
N ARG A 103 -45.28 34.38 19.55
CA ARG A 103 -46.75 34.56 19.62
C ARG A 103 -47.39 34.01 20.90
N LEU A 104 -46.62 33.38 21.79
CA LEU A 104 -47.15 32.85 23.06
C LEU A 104 -47.30 33.96 24.12
N PRO A 105 -48.41 34.02 24.89
CA PRO A 105 -48.56 35.01 25.95
C PRO A 105 -47.56 34.77 27.08
N LYS A 106 -46.80 35.80 27.46
CA LYS A 106 -45.85 35.78 28.58
C LYS A 106 -46.52 35.31 29.87
N ARG A 107 -46.31 34.05 30.26
CA ARG A 107 -46.75 33.50 31.56
C ARG A 107 -45.55 33.17 32.44
N SER A 108 -45.34 34.02 33.44
CA SER A 108 -44.64 33.76 34.70
C SER A 108 -43.19 33.27 34.64
N GLN A 109 -42.27 34.19 34.97
CA GLN A 109 -40.89 33.87 35.32
C GLN A 109 -40.81 32.93 36.54
N THR A 110 -39.89 31.96 36.53
CA THR A 110 -39.27 31.37 37.74
C THR A 110 -37.86 30.89 37.36
N PRO A 111 -36.80 31.18 38.15
CA PRO A 111 -35.42 31.02 37.67
C PRO A 111 -34.87 29.60 37.91
N GLY A 112 -34.46 28.94 36.82
CA GLY A 112 -33.84 27.60 36.82
C GLY A 112 -32.53 27.54 36.01
N ALA A 113 -31.76 28.62 35.96
CA ALA A 113 -30.52 28.68 35.19
C ALA A 113 -29.31 28.21 36.00
N LYS A 114 -28.81 26.98 35.76
CA LYS A 114 -27.45 26.52 36.15
C LYS A 114 -27.08 25.12 35.60
N GLU A 115 -26.96 24.97 34.27
CA GLU A 115 -26.17 23.83 33.74
C GLU A 115 -25.54 24.07 32.35
N ASP A 116 -26.19 24.86 31.47
CA ASP A 116 -25.76 24.97 30.06
C ASP A 116 -24.58 25.92 29.76
N ILE A 117 -23.95 26.50 30.79
CA ILE A 117 -22.78 27.40 30.62
C ILE A 117 -21.45 26.62 30.58
N SER A 118 -21.45 25.36 31.05
CA SER A 118 -20.24 24.53 31.17
C SER A 118 -19.55 24.29 29.82
N ASN A 119 -20.33 23.95 28.79
CA ASN A 119 -19.81 23.51 27.49
C ASN A 119 -19.27 24.65 26.61
N ARG A 120 -19.76 25.88 26.81
CA ARG A 120 -19.28 27.07 26.06
C ARG A 120 -18.00 27.66 26.66
N ALA A 121 -17.73 27.42 27.94
CA ALA A 121 -16.49 27.83 28.59
C ALA A 121 -15.31 26.90 28.26
N THR A 122 -15.56 25.59 28.13
CA THR A 122 -14.52 24.59 27.82
C THR A 122 -13.89 24.80 26.44
N LEU A 123 -14.69 25.10 25.40
CA LEU A 123 -14.17 25.37 24.05
C LEU A 123 -13.18 26.55 24.01
N LYS A 124 -13.48 27.66 24.69
CA LYS A 124 -12.55 28.81 24.77
C LYS A 124 -11.28 28.50 25.55
N SER A 125 -11.34 27.60 26.54
CA SER A 125 -10.16 27.15 27.29
C SER A 125 -9.22 26.27 26.44
N ILE A 126 -9.79 25.46 25.54
CA ILE A 126 -9.02 24.61 24.61
C ILE A 126 -8.36 25.48 23.54
N GLU A 127 -9.11 26.43 22.96
CA GLU A 127 -8.61 27.37 21.94
C GLU A 127 -7.39 28.17 22.43
N ALA A 128 -7.45 28.72 23.66
CA ALA A 128 -6.33 29.42 24.28
C ALA A 128 -5.09 28.53 24.50
N THR A 129 -5.30 27.25 24.83
CA THR A 129 -4.22 26.28 25.06
C THR A 129 -3.50 25.89 23.77
N VAL A 130 -4.23 25.79 22.65
CA VAL A 130 -3.67 25.51 21.32
C VAL A 130 -2.82 26.69 20.82
N MET A 131 -3.29 27.93 21.02
CA MET A 131 -2.54 29.13 20.61
C MET A 131 -1.22 29.30 21.37
N HIS A 132 -1.18 29.00 22.66
CA HIS A 132 0.07 29.10 23.45
C HIS A 132 1.15 28.08 23.04
N ARG A 133 0.77 26.88 22.55
CA ARG A 133 1.76 25.93 22.01
C ARG A 133 2.41 26.41 20.70
N ARG A 134 1.69 27.17 19.88
CA ARG A 134 2.20 27.70 18.60
C ARG A 134 3.31 28.75 18.81
N ASP A 135 3.15 29.61 19.82
CA ASP A 135 4.11 30.67 20.14
C ASP A 135 5.45 30.11 20.70
N LEU A 136 5.40 29.02 21.49
CA LEU A 136 6.59 28.33 21.99
C LEU A 136 7.40 27.61 20.89
N SER A 137 6.72 27.10 19.86
CA SER A 137 7.39 26.42 18.73
C SER A 137 8.15 27.37 17.80
N THR A 138 7.92 28.68 17.90
CA THR A 138 8.46 29.69 16.97
C THR A 138 9.75 30.35 17.48
N ARG A 139 10.33 29.88 18.60
CA ARG A 139 11.59 30.42 19.19
C ARG A 139 12.71 29.39 19.43
N TYR A 140 12.60 28.17 18.91
CA TYR A 140 13.68 27.19 19.02
C TYR A 140 14.52 27.15 17.72
N VAL A 141 15.70 27.76 17.78
CA VAL A 141 16.81 27.50 16.85
C VAL A 141 17.76 26.53 17.56
N PRO A 142 17.90 25.27 17.12
CA PRO A 142 18.86 24.34 17.71
C PRO A 142 20.30 24.69 17.29
N ASP A 143 21.15 25.01 18.26
CA ASP A 143 22.60 25.10 18.10
C ASP A 143 23.18 23.70 17.75
N PRO A 144 23.94 23.55 16.64
CA PRO A 144 24.37 22.24 16.12
C PRO A 144 25.54 21.61 16.90
N THR A 145 25.53 21.64 18.24
CA THR A 145 26.58 21.01 19.07
C THR A 145 26.09 20.32 20.35
N SER A 146 25.22 19.31 20.24
CA SER A 146 24.97 18.40 21.38
C SER A 146 24.69 16.94 20.96
N ARG A 147 25.36 15.99 21.62
CA ARG A 147 25.12 14.55 21.48
C ARG A 147 23.81 14.15 22.20
N PRO A 148 23.07 13.13 21.72
CA PRO A 148 21.90 12.63 22.44
C PRO A 148 22.31 11.96 23.76
N LEU A 149 21.62 12.32 24.84
CA LEU A 149 21.75 11.69 26.15
C LEU A 149 20.86 10.42 26.24
N PRO A 150 21.28 9.39 27.00
CA PRO A 150 20.46 8.20 27.22
C PRO A 150 19.30 8.49 28.18
N ILE A 151 18.09 8.05 27.81
CA ILE A 151 16.89 8.17 28.64
C ILE A 151 16.91 7.07 29.72
N MET A 152 16.89 7.47 31.00
CA MET A 152 16.77 6.53 32.13
C MET A 152 15.32 6.08 32.35
N PRO A 153 15.09 4.81 32.76
CA PRO A 153 13.79 4.35 33.23
C PRO A 153 13.49 4.87 34.66
N PRO A 154 12.21 4.98 35.07
CA PRO A 154 11.84 5.50 36.38
C PRO A 154 12.14 4.51 37.51
N THR A 155 12.66 5.02 38.61
CA THR A 155 12.94 4.28 39.85
C THR A 155 11.67 4.04 40.67
N CYS A 156 11.56 2.85 41.28
CA CYS A 156 10.56 2.53 42.30
C CYS A 156 11.27 2.20 43.63
N ASN A 157 10.79 2.80 44.72
CA ASN A 157 11.30 2.55 46.08
C ASN A 157 10.53 1.39 46.76
N PRO A 158 11.12 0.73 47.78
CA PRO A 158 10.67 -0.60 48.24
C PRO A 158 9.92 -0.61 49.60
N CYS A 159 9.22 -1.73 49.87
CA CYS A 159 8.85 -2.37 51.18
C CYS A 159 7.46 -3.06 51.11
N PRO A 160 7.10 -3.99 52.02
CA PRO A 160 7.84 -5.13 52.59
C PRO A 160 7.07 -6.48 52.41
N PRO A 161 7.66 -7.67 52.68
CA PRO A 161 6.97 -8.96 52.56
C PRO A 161 6.42 -9.50 53.91
N LEU A 162 5.32 -10.26 53.90
CA LEU A 162 4.84 -11.01 55.07
C LEU A 162 3.91 -12.20 54.73
N GLY A 163 4.30 -13.41 55.14
CA GLY A 163 3.39 -14.45 55.68
C GLY A 163 2.75 -15.46 54.72
N ASP A 164 3.28 -16.70 54.74
CA ASP A 164 2.72 -17.91 54.10
C ASP A 164 1.84 -18.74 55.06
N ASP A 165 1.02 -19.63 54.51
CA ASP A 165 0.56 -20.92 55.11
C ASP A 165 -0.17 -21.75 54.03
N THR A 166 -0.16 -23.10 53.91
CA THR A 166 0.73 -24.17 54.43
C THR A 166 0.33 -25.53 53.75
N SER A 167 1.19 -26.58 53.82
CA SER A 167 0.93 -28.03 53.53
C SER A 167 1.03 -28.51 52.05
N SER A 168 1.63 -29.64 51.63
CA SER A 168 2.63 -30.65 52.14
C SER A 168 2.86 -31.72 51.01
N ASP A 169 3.79 -32.69 50.98
CA ASP A 169 4.90 -33.13 51.86
C ASP A 169 5.98 -33.97 51.10
N THR A 170 6.99 -34.50 51.81
CA THR A 170 7.93 -35.64 51.55
C THR A 170 9.42 -35.25 51.67
N THR A 171 10.05 -35.67 52.77
CA THR A 171 11.47 -35.52 53.20
C THR A 171 12.29 -36.80 52.85
N PRO A 172 13.64 -36.97 53.13
CA PRO A 172 14.52 -36.21 54.05
C PRO A 172 15.98 -35.83 53.61
N GLU A 173 16.44 -34.67 54.12
CA GLU A 173 17.71 -34.31 54.83
C GLU A 173 19.07 -35.08 54.67
N PRO A 174 20.25 -34.50 55.06
CA PRO A 174 20.87 -33.18 54.81
C PRO A 174 22.44 -33.34 54.67
N PRO A 175 23.40 -32.46 55.13
CA PRO A 175 23.45 -31.01 55.47
C PRO A 175 24.67 -30.30 54.75
N PRO A 176 25.20 -29.13 55.21
CA PRO A 176 24.58 -27.79 55.16
C PRO A 176 25.50 -26.67 54.60
N ALA A 177 24.92 -25.53 54.18
CA ALA A 177 25.47 -24.18 54.46
C ALA A 177 24.52 -23.04 54.00
N ALA A 178 23.91 -22.38 54.99
CA ALA A 178 23.34 -21.02 55.04
C ALA A 178 23.07 -20.20 53.74
N GLY A 179 21.82 -19.72 53.58
CA GLY A 179 21.53 -18.49 52.83
C GLY A 179 20.15 -18.37 52.15
N THR A 180 19.09 -18.06 52.93
CA THR A 180 17.89 -17.23 52.60
C THR A 180 17.54 -16.92 51.12
N SER A 181 16.29 -16.97 50.63
CA SER A 181 14.96 -17.22 51.23
C SER A 181 13.86 -17.36 50.15
N ASN A 182 12.83 -18.20 50.40
CA ASN A 182 11.37 -18.03 50.19
C ASN A 182 10.83 -17.10 49.04
N HIS A 183 9.75 -17.39 48.28
CA HIS A 183 8.75 -18.46 48.33
C HIS A 183 8.02 -18.70 46.96
N SER A 184 6.89 -19.42 46.99
CA SER A 184 6.28 -20.23 45.92
C SER A 184 5.47 -19.54 44.81
N HIS A 185 5.22 -20.34 43.76
CA HIS A 185 4.25 -20.23 42.66
C HIS A 185 2.87 -19.58 42.96
N GLY A 186 2.31 -18.90 41.93
CA GLY A 186 0.85 -18.80 41.79
C GLY A 186 0.34 -17.79 40.74
N GLY A 187 -0.46 -18.25 39.76
CA GLY A 187 -1.48 -17.42 39.10
C GLY A 187 -1.03 -16.42 38.01
N CYS A 188 -0.52 -16.89 36.87
CA CYS A 188 -0.25 -16.04 35.71
C CYS A 188 -1.55 -15.53 35.04
N CYS A 189 -2.13 -14.44 35.55
CA CYS A 189 -3.18 -13.69 34.86
C CYS A 189 -2.56 -12.75 33.83
N SER A 190 -2.17 -13.29 32.68
CA SER A 190 -1.74 -12.52 31.51
C SER A 190 -2.84 -11.57 31.05
N ARG A 191 -2.83 -10.31 31.50
CA ARG A 191 -3.59 -9.25 30.84
C ARG A 191 -3.20 -9.24 29.35
N PRO A 192 -4.14 -9.24 28.40
CA PRO A 192 -3.81 -9.10 27.00
C PRO A 192 -3.04 -7.80 26.81
N ARG A 193 -1.74 -7.90 26.53
CA ARG A 193 -0.94 -6.75 26.09
C ARG A 193 -1.52 -6.37 24.73
N THR A 194 -2.15 -5.19 24.66
CA THR A 194 -2.63 -4.65 23.39
C THR A 194 -1.49 -4.67 22.39
N PRO A 195 -1.70 -5.23 21.17
CA PRO A 195 -0.63 -5.27 20.18
C PRO A 195 -0.17 -3.85 19.86
N SER A 196 1.12 -3.61 20.01
CA SER A 196 1.76 -2.36 19.64
C SER A 196 1.77 -2.26 18.11
N PHE A 197 0.77 -1.60 17.54
CA PHE A 197 0.65 -1.38 16.10
C PHE A 197 1.62 -0.28 15.63
N THR A 198 2.92 -0.58 15.63
CA THR A 198 3.91 0.25 14.94
C THR A 198 3.92 -0.10 13.45
N ILE A 199 3.70 0.90 12.59
CA ILE A 199 4.07 0.78 11.18
C ILE A 199 5.59 0.80 11.10
N GLN A 200 6.16 -0.12 10.31
CA GLN A 200 7.57 -0.04 9.93
C GLN A 200 7.70 0.99 8.81
N PRO A 201 8.72 1.87 8.84
CA PRO A 201 9.01 2.77 7.74
C PRO A 201 9.12 2.00 6.42
N PHE A 202 8.61 2.59 5.34
CA PHE A 202 8.67 2.03 4.01
C PHE A 202 10.12 2.09 3.48
N ASP A 203 10.63 0.93 3.11
CA ASP A 203 12.01 0.71 2.66
C ASP A 203 12.23 0.99 1.16
N GLY A 204 11.20 1.43 0.43
CA GLY A 204 11.24 1.59 -1.03
C GLY A 204 11.03 0.28 -1.79
N ASN A 205 10.75 -0.84 -1.13
CA ASN A 205 10.54 -2.13 -1.78
C ASN A 205 9.10 -2.24 -2.33
N PRO A 206 8.88 -2.33 -3.65
CA PRO A 206 7.53 -2.39 -4.23
C PRO A 206 6.66 -3.52 -3.64
N LYS A 207 7.27 -4.66 -3.26
CA LYS A 207 6.56 -5.81 -2.66
C LYS A 207 5.93 -5.49 -1.31
N ASN A 208 6.46 -4.52 -0.58
CA ASN A 208 5.94 -4.07 0.70
C ASN A 208 4.94 -2.91 0.55
N TYR A 209 4.90 -2.25 -0.61
CA TYR A 209 4.21 -0.98 -0.80
C TYR A 209 2.70 -1.06 -0.57
N ALA A 210 2.00 -2.04 -1.18
CA ALA A 210 0.57 -2.24 -1.00
C ALA A 210 0.21 -2.44 0.49
N ARG A 211 1.00 -3.24 1.21
CA ARG A 211 0.82 -3.53 2.64
C ARG A 211 1.15 -2.32 3.53
N PHE A 212 2.15 -1.52 3.17
CA PHE A 212 2.48 -0.27 3.84
C PHE A 212 1.34 0.73 3.69
N LYS A 213 0.92 1.01 2.45
CA LYS A 213 -0.17 1.92 2.12
C LYS A 213 -1.47 1.54 2.85
N ALA A 214 -1.89 0.28 2.77
CA ALA A 214 -3.10 -0.20 3.44
C ALA A 214 -3.05 0.00 4.97
N LYS A 215 -1.91 -0.22 5.62
CA LYS A 215 -1.74 0.06 7.05
C LYS A 215 -1.78 1.55 7.36
N PHE A 216 -1.12 2.38 6.56
CA PHE A 216 -1.10 3.83 6.74
C PHE A 216 -2.53 4.40 6.67
N ARG A 217 -3.30 3.99 5.65
CA ARG A 217 -4.73 4.34 5.51
C ARG A 217 -5.54 3.97 6.74
N ALA A 218 -5.37 2.74 7.21
CA ALA A 218 -6.15 2.18 8.32
C ALA A 218 -5.85 2.85 9.68
N LEU A 219 -4.62 3.30 9.91
CA LEU A 219 -4.21 3.91 11.19
C LEU A 219 -4.32 5.44 11.21
N TYR A 220 -4.02 6.13 10.10
CA TYR A 220 -3.89 7.59 10.11
C TYR A 220 -4.94 8.30 9.25
N GLU A 221 -5.19 7.84 8.03
CA GLU A 221 -6.08 8.55 7.08
C GLU A 221 -7.54 8.61 7.57
N ASN A 222 -7.99 7.59 8.30
CA ASN A 222 -9.32 7.59 8.96
C ASN A 222 -9.42 8.51 10.19
N GLU A 223 -8.34 8.70 10.95
CA GLU A 223 -8.35 9.47 12.22
C GLU A 223 -8.02 10.95 12.00
N TYR A 224 -7.17 11.25 11.02
CA TYR A 224 -6.64 12.57 10.73
C TYR A 224 -7.07 13.11 9.36
N ASN A 225 -8.19 12.63 8.81
CA ASN A 225 -8.66 12.93 7.45
C ASN A 225 -8.56 14.42 7.08
N GLY A 226 -7.77 14.74 6.04
CA GLY A 226 -7.54 16.10 5.56
C GLY A 226 -6.64 16.98 6.44
N SER A 227 -5.96 16.42 7.45
CA SER A 227 -5.08 17.17 8.36
C SER A 227 -3.65 17.31 7.83
N PRO A 228 -2.97 18.47 8.05
CA PRO A 228 -1.53 18.64 7.88
C PRO A 228 -0.67 17.47 8.37
N ALA A 229 -1.09 16.91 9.52
CA ALA A 229 -0.33 15.88 10.22
C ALA A 229 -0.15 14.60 9.40
N LEU A 230 -1.02 14.34 8.42
CA LEU A 230 -0.90 13.18 7.53
C LEU A 230 0.39 13.22 6.69
N LEU A 231 0.80 14.41 6.22
CA LEU A 231 2.02 14.56 5.44
C LEU A 231 3.26 14.31 6.30
N PHE A 232 3.29 14.89 7.50
CA PHE A 232 4.38 14.70 8.47
C PHE A 232 4.50 13.25 8.96
N MET A 233 3.38 12.58 9.23
CA MET A 233 3.37 11.16 9.60
C MET A 233 3.76 10.25 8.43
N LEU A 234 3.47 10.65 7.18
CA LEU A 234 3.94 9.94 6.00
C LEU A 234 5.46 10.11 5.85
N GLU A 235 5.98 11.33 6.00
CA GLU A 235 7.41 11.66 5.94
C GLU A 235 8.25 10.84 6.93
N GLU A 236 7.87 10.80 8.22
CA GLU A 236 8.52 9.97 9.26
C GLU A 236 8.48 8.45 8.96
N LEU A 237 7.57 8.02 8.09
CA LEU A 237 7.37 6.61 7.71
C LEU A 237 7.89 6.28 6.30
N LEU A 238 8.61 7.19 5.63
CA LEU A 238 9.37 6.89 4.41
C LEU A 238 10.87 6.79 4.74
N SER A 239 11.60 5.88 4.08
CA SER A 239 13.06 5.89 4.18
C SER A 239 13.65 7.15 3.55
N LYS A 240 14.84 7.57 4.00
CA LYS A 240 15.53 8.76 3.46
C LYS A 240 15.85 8.65 1.97
N GLU A 241 15.96 7.43 1.45
CA GLU A 241 16.19 7.17 0.02
C GLU A 241 14.91 7.45 -0.78
N VAL A 242 13.75 6.92 -0.34
CA VAL A 242 12.44 7.23 -0.93
C VAL A 242 12.08 8.71 -0.78
N TRP A 243 12.49 9.35 0.33
CA TRP A 243 12.33 10.79 0.56
C TRP A 243 13.13 11.62 -0.44
N ASN A 244 14.41 11.30 -0.68
CA ASN A 244 15.24 12.03 -1.65
C ASN A 244 14.69 11.97 -3.09
N GLU A 245 14.03 10.88 -3.47
CA GLU A 245 13.38 10.74 -4.79
C GLU A 245 12.07 11.55 -4.92
N ASN A 246 11.45 11.95 -3.80
CA ASN A 246 10.14 12.62 -3.76
C ASN A 246 10.14 14.00 -3.07
N GLY A 247 11.31 14.49 -2.60
CA GLY A 247 11.42 15.57 -1.61
C GLY A 247 10.83 16.92 -2.01
N GLU A 248 10.73 17.24 -3.30
CA GLU A 248 10.09 18.48 -3.77
C GLU A 248 8.59 18.54 -3.44
N CYS A 249 7.92 17.40 -3.26
CA CYS A 249 6.47 17.32 -3.00
C CYS A 249 6.11 17.22 -1.51
N LEU A 250 7.09 17.03 -0.60
CA LEU A 250 6.82 16.93 0.85
C LEU A 250 6.87 18.29 1.57
N ALA A 251 7.32 19.35 0.89
CA ALA A 251 7.48 20.69 1.47
C ALA A 251 6.19 21.53 1.56
N ASP A 252 5.09 21.09 0.94
CA ASP A 252 3.80 21.78 0.94
C ASP A 252 2.70 20.83 1.41
N GLU A 253 1.98 21.26 2.45
CA GLU A 253 0.86 20.56 3.08
C GLU A 253 -0.24 20.15 2.07
N ALA A 254 -0.46 20.96 1.04
CA ALA A 254 -1.45 20.70 0.00
C ALA A 254 -1.06 19.55 -0.96
N MET A 255 0.18 19.08 -0.94
CA MET A 255 0.72 18.09 -1.87
C MET A 255 0.54 16.63 -1.43
N TYR A 256 -0.16 16.37 -0.31
CA TYR A 256 -0.38 15.00 0.19
C TYR A 256 -0.95 14.03 -0.87
N SER A 257 -1.87 14.48 -1.72
CA SER A 257 -2.37 13.70 -2.85
C SER A 257 -1.30 13.44 -3.91
N VAL A 258 -0.51 14.46 -4.27
CA VAL A 258 0.57 14.40 -5.27
C VAL A 258 1.69 13.45 -4.83
N VAL A 259 2.01 13.42 -3.54
CA VAL A 259 2.97 12.46 -2.96
C VAL A 259 2.46 11.03 -3.14
N TRP A 260 1.18 10.77 -2.83
CA TRP A 260 0.58 9.44 -3.07
C TRP A 260 0.52 9.06 -4.55
N GLU A 261 0.22 10.00 -5.45
CA GLU A 261 0.23 9.75 -6.90
C GLU A 261 1.63 9.39 -7.41
N ARG A 262 2.68 10.04 -6.91
CA ARG A 262 4.08 9.70 -7.24
C ARG A 262 4.49 8.34 -6.69
N LEU A 263 4.20 8.08 -5.41
CA LEU A 263 4.47 6.77 -4.80
C LEU A 263 3.70 5.66 -5.54
N ASP A 264 2.48 5.92 -6.01
CA ASP A 264 1.72 4.97 -6.82
C ASP A 264 2.33 4.76 -8.20
N ALA A 265 2.74 5.83 -8.88
CA ALA A 265 3.36 5.75 -10.20
C ALA A 265 4.65 4.91 -10.20
N VAL A 266 5.45 4.99 -9.12
CA VAL A 266 6.73 4.29 -8.96
C VAL A 266 6.55 2.88 -8.36
N TYR A 267 5.77 2.74 -7.28
CA TYR A 267 5.74 1.52 -6.47
C TYR A 267 4.44 0.70 -6.59
N SER A 268 3.37 1.19 -7.24
CA SER A 268 2.19 0.36 -7.58
C SER A 268 2.35 -0.40 -8.90
N ARG A 269 3.36 -0.10 -9.73
CA ARG A 269 3.56 -0.80 -11.01
C ARG A 269 4.33 -2.10 -10.80
N THR A 270 3.57 -3.16 -10.58
CA THR A 270 4.07 -4.45 -10.13
C THR A 270 4.48 -5.38 -11.28
N GLU A 271 5.24 -4.88 -12.25
CA GLU A 271 5.81 -5.66 -13.36
C GLU A 271 6.70 -6.83 -12.84
N VAL A 272 7.23 -6.69 -11.62
CA VAL A 272 7.96 -7.74 -10.88
C VAL A 272 7.03 -8.73 -10.16
N MET A 273 5.79 -8.35 -9.83
CA MET A 273 4.79 -9.30 -9.30
C MET A 273 4.13 -10.08 -10.42
N ASP A 274 3.93 -9.54 -11.63
CA ASP A 274 3.36 -10.28 -12.75
C ASP A 274 4.14 -11.58 -13.05
N GLN A 275 5.47 -11.48 -13.09
CA GLN A 275 6.34 -12.66 -13.25
C GLN A 275 6.23 -13.63 -12.07
N THR A 276 6.23 -13.12 -10.83
CA THR A 276 6.11 -13.94 -9.61
C THR A 276 4.73 -14.62 -9.50
N TYR A 277 3.67 -13.94 -9.95
CA TYR A 277 2.30 -14.41 -10.01
C TYR A 277 2.12 -15.50 -11.07
N LEU A 278 2.66 -15.28 -12.27
CA LEU A 278 2.71 -16.30 -13.32
C LEU A 278 3.51 -17.53 -12.85
N ASP A 279 4.68 -17.36 -12.25
CA ASP A 279 5.47 -18.47 -11.71
C ASP A 279 4.72 -19.23 -10.59
N ASN A 280 4.01 -18.53 -9.71
CA ASN A 280 3.18 -19.14 -8.66
C ASN A 280 1.98 -19.90 -9.23
N LEU A 281 1.30 -19.37 -10.26
CA LEU A 281 0.21 -20.05 -10.96
C LEU A 281 0.69 -21.29 -11.72
N LEU A 282 1.81 -21.18 -12.43
CA LEU A 282 2.42 -22.28 -13.19
C LEU A 282 2.93 -23.42 -12.28
N GLN A 283 3.24 -23.12 -11.02
CA GLN A 283 3.61 -24.11 -10.00
C GLN A 283 2.41 -24.81 -9.33
N ILE A 284 1.16 -24.41 -9.59
CA ILE A 284 -0.01 -25.12 -9.04
C ILE A 284 -0.12 -26.50 -9.73
N PRO A 285 -0.04 -27.62 -9.00
CA PRO A 285 -0.13 -28.94 -9.61
C PRO A 285 -1.52 -29.15 -10.26
N PRO A 286 -1.59 -29.76 -11.46
CA PRO A 286 -2.87 -30.12 -12.07
C PRO A 286 -3.71 -30.98 -11.13
N LEU A 287 -5.03 -30.78 -11.12
CA LEU A 287 -5.95 -31.56 -10.28
C LEU A 287 -6.02 -33.01 -10.80
N LYS A 288 -5.24 -33.91 -10.18
CA LYS A 288 -5.15 -35.32 -10.62
C LYS A 288 -6.36 -36.17 -10.22
N ASN A 289 -6.97 -35.88 -9.08
CA ASN A 289 -8.06 -36.65 -8.49
C ASN A 289 -9.26 -35.74 -8.18
N GLN A 290 -10.48 -36.24 -8.39
CA GLN A 290 -11.73 -35.52 -8.09
C GLN A 290 -12.23 -35.72 -6.64
N ASP A 291 -11.34 -36.06 -5.70
CA ASP A 291 -11.70 -36.14 -4.29
C ASP A 291 -11.78 -34.75 -3.64
N ALA A 292 -12.61 -34.61 -2.60
CA ALA A 292 -12.88 -33.33 -1.96
C ALA A 292 -11.65 -32.74 -1.24
N ALA A 293 -10.68 -33.57 -0.83
CA ALA A 293 -9.45 -33.10 -0.17
C ALA A 293 -8.46 -32.51 -1.19
N SER A 294 -8.34 -33.12 -2.36
CA SER A 294 -7.59 -32.63 -3.51
C SER A 294 -8.18 -31.32 -4.02
N LEU A 295 -9.50 -31.24 -4.18
CA LEU A 295 -10.19 -30.01 -4.60
C LEU A 295 -10.01 -28.87 -3.59
N LYS A 296 -10.16 -29.15 -2.29
CA LYS A 296 -9.93 -28.16 -1.22
C LYS A 296 -8.47 -27.68 -1.17
N THR A 297 -7.51 -28.59 -1.33
CA THR A 297 -6.08 -28.25 -1.37
C THR A 297 -5.74 -27.38 -2.59
N PHE A 298 -6.30 -27.71 -3.76
CA PHE A 298 -6.15 -26.90 -4.97
C PHE A 298 -6.78 -25.51 -4.81
N ALA A 299 -8.02 -25.43 -4.32
CA ALA A 299 -8.71 -24.17 -4.07
C ALA A 299 -7.94 -23.27 -3.08
N ASN A 300 -7.40 -23.85 -2.00
CA ASN A 300 -6.57 -23.10 -1.04
C ASN A 300 -5.25 -22.60 -1.65
N ARG A 301 -4.61 -23.37 -2.55
CA ARG A 301 -3.38 -22.95 -3.24
C ARG A 301 -3.66 -21.87 -4.28
N LEU A 302 -4.73 -22.01 -5.05
CA LEU A 302 -5.19 -21.02 -6.02
C LEU A 302 -5.56 -19.70 -5.31
N HIS A 303 -6.32 -19.78 -4.21
CA HIS A 303 -6.64 -18.62 -3.40
C HIS A 303 -5.39 -17.98 -2.78
N GLY A 304 -4.45 -18.77 -2.27
CA GLY A 304 -3.17 -18.27 -1.76
C GLY A 304 -2.34 -17.53 -2.81
N ALA A 305 -2.27 -18.03 -4.05
CA ALA A 305 -1.55 -17.37 -5.15
C ALA A 305 -2.23 -16.06 -5.60
N VAL A 306 -3.56 -15.98 -5.50
CA VAL A 306 -4.36 -14.78 -5.86
C VAL A 306 -4.41 -13.74 -4.73
N VAL A 307 -4.32 -14.15 -3.47
CA VAL A 307 -4.37 -13.26 -2.29
C VAL A 307 -3.01 -12.62 -1.94
N THR A 308 -1.93 -13.01 -2.63
CA THR A 308 -0.63 -12.31 -2.57
C THR A 308 -0.55 -11.02 -3.42
N LEU A 309 -1.68 -10.55 -3.96
CA LEU A 309 -1.88 -9.23 -4.57
C LEU A 309 -2.27 -8.18 -3.52
#